data_AF-A0A016V1U2-F1
#
_entry.id   AF-A0A016V1U2-F1
#
_cell.length_a   1.000
_cell.length_b   1.000
_cell.length_c   1.000
_cell.angle_alpha   90.00
_cell.angle_beta   90.00
_cell.angle_gamma   90.00
#
_symmetry.space_group_name_H-M   'P 1'
#
loop_
_entity.id
_entity.type
_entity.pdbx_description
1 polymer ?
#
loop_
_entity_poly.entity_id
_entity_poly.type
_entity_poly.pdbx_seq_one_letter_code
_entity_poly.pdbx_strand_id
1 'polypeptide(L)'
;MEVIHTTNVIVLNMKNIILFPDQCEARSGRIRLTITNINIEDQFDRVTFTLSETLHIGQEVSLKVTYSGKINDKLDGLYQTTYTDSQGNPKIAVVSKCEPMSARMIVPCLDEPEYKAIWNVTIIHPNGTTAIANALELNETRSRRCNISQENAHFLFGRC
;
A
#
# COMPACT_ATOMS: atom_id res chain seq x y z
N MET A 1 -4.10 12.94 5.16
CA MET A 1 -3.95 13.74 3.94
C MET A 1 -4.65 15.07 4.16
N GLU A 2 -4.01 16.17 3.79
CA GLU A 2 -4.61 17.51 3.87
C GLU A 2 -5.31 17.85 2.56
N VAL A 3 -6.48 18.47 2.65
CA VAL A 3 -7.28 18.88 1.49
C VAL A 3 -6.79 20.24 1.00
N ILE A 4 -6.28 20.29 -0.23
CA ILE A 4 -5.75 21.53 -0.84
C ILE A 4 -6.78 22.27 -1.70
N HIS A 5 -7.82 21.57 -2.16
CA HIS A 5 -8.94 22.13 -2.92
C HIS A 5 -10.24 21.52 -2.41
N THR A 6 -11.28 22.34 -2.27
CA THR A 6 -12.61 21.88 -1.86
C THR A 6 -13.12 20.79 -2.81
N THR A 7 -13.44 19.62 -2.27
CA THR A 7 -13.84 18.44 -3.05
C THR A 7 -14.67 17.51 -2.19
N ASN A 8 -15.48 16.64 -2.79
CA ASN A 8 -16.12 15.53 -2.11
C ASN A 8 -15.60 14.17 -2.60
N VAL A 9 -14.51 14.15 -3.37
CA VAL A 9 -13.91 12.94 -3.91
C VAL A 9 -12.45 12.81 -3.51
N ILE A 10 -12.02 11.56 -3.26
CA ILE A 10 -10.63 11.17 -3.08
C ILE A 10 -10.28 10.21 -4.22
N VAL A 11 -9.24 10.53 -4.98
CA VAL A 11 -8.78 9.72 -6.13
C VAL A 11 -7.40 9.16 -5.82
N LEU A 12 -7.21 7.86 -6.03
CA LEU A 12 -5.94 7.17 -5.87
C LEU A 12 -5.59 6.40 -7.13
N ASN A 13 -4.30 6.19 -7.40
CA ASN A 13 -3.85 5.25 -8.42
C ASN A 13 -3.97 3.82 -7.89
N MET A 14 -4.47 2.92 -8.72
CA MET A 14 -4.67 1.51 -8.39
C MET A 14 -4.67 0.66 -9.67
N LYS A 15 -3.92 -0.44 -9.68
CA LYS A 15 -3.85 -1.36 -10.83
C LYS A 15 -3.80 -2.81 -10.39
N ASN A 16 -4.64 -3.67 -10.96
CA ASN A 16 -4.65 -5.12 -10.67
C ASN A 16 -4.81 -5.44 -9.17
N ILE A 17 -5.57 -4.62 -8.44
CA ILE A 17 -5.91 -4.79 -7.03
C ILE A 17 -7.43 -4.98 -6.91
N ILE A 18 -7.85 -5.88 -6.02
CA ILE A 18 -9.25 -6.13 -5.68
C ILE A 18 -9.55 -5.39 -4.38
N LEU A 19 -10.54 -4.48 -4.39
CA LEU A 19 -10.99 -3.77 -3.19
C LEU A 19 -12.05 -4.57 -2.43
N PHE A 20 -12.14 -4.31 -1.12
CA PHE A 20 -13.24 -4.73 -0.26
C PHE A 20 -14.02 -3.49 0.21
N PRO A 21 -14.98 -2.99 -0.59
CA PRO A 21 -15.70 -1.73 -0.35
C PRO A 21 -16.26 -1.58 1.08
N ASP A 22 -16.88 -2.64 1.60
CA ASP A 22 -17.53 -2.64 2.91
C ASP A 22 -16.55 -2.46 4.09
N GLN A 23 -15.25 -2.65 3.84
CA GLN A 23 -14.18 -2.53 4.83
C GLN A 23 -13.34 -1.25 4.63
N CYS A 24 -13.76 -0.38 3.71
CA CYS A 24 -13.17 0.93 3.50
C CYS A 24 -13.84 1.99 4.39
N GLU A 25 -13.05 2.90 4.95
CA GLU A 25 -13.53 3.92 5.87
C GLU A 25 -12.82 5.25 5.63
N ALA A 26 -13.57 6.35 5.57
CA ALA A 26 -13.03 7.70 5.55
C ALA A 26 -13.34 8.42 6.87
N ARG A 27 -12.39 9.20 7.38
CA ARG A 27 -12.55 9.95 8.64
C ARG A 27 -11.86 11.30 8.57
N SER A 28 -12.42 12.30 9.25
CA SER A 28 -11.75 13.57 9.57
C SER A 28 -11.60 13.68 11.07
N GLY A 29 -10.36 13.54 11.56
CA GLY A 29 -10.09 13.32 12.98
C GLY A 29 -10.89 12.12 13.52
N ARG A 30 -11.83 12.38 14.46
CA ARG A 30 -12.69 11.34 15.05
C ARG A 30 -13.98 11.09 14.26
N ILE A 31 -14.37 12.02 13.40
CA ILE A 31 -15.64 12.01 12.66
C ILE A 31 -15.52 11.04 11.49
N ARG A 32 -16.51 10.14 11.34
CA ARG A 32 -16.59 9.23 10.20
C ARG A 32 -17.31 9.93 9.05
N LEU A 33 -16.70 9.91 7.87
CA LEU A 33 -17.27 10.43 6.64
C LEU A 33 -17.92 9.26 5.88
N THR A 34 -19.11 9.47 5.34
CA THR A 34 -19.81 8.41 4.61
C THR A 34 -19.31 8.34 3.18
N ILE A 35 -18.78 7.17 2.79
CA ILE A 35 -18.44 6.87 1.39
C ILE A 35 -19.74 6.44 0.70
N THR A 36 -20.19 7.21 -0.29
CA THR A 36 -21.43 6.97 -1.04
C THR A 36 -21.21 6.12 -2.27
N ASN A 37 -20.01 6.19 -2.88
CA ASN A 37 -19.65 5.43 -4.05
C ASN A 37 -18.15 5.13 -4.08
N ILE A 38 -17.78 3.97 -4.63
CA ILE A 38 -16.40 3.61 -4.95
C ILE A 38 -16.39 3.19 -6.42
N ASN A 39 -15.78 4.02 -7.27
CA ASN A 39 -15.70 3.77 -8.70
C ASN A 39 -14.28 3.33 -9.07
N ILE A 40 -14.14 2.16 -9.67
CA ILE A 40 -12.86 1.63 -10.16
C ILE A 40 -12.79 1.89 -11.66
N GLU A 41 -11.74 2.56 -12.10
CA GLU A 41 -11.53 3.00 -13.47
C GLU A 41 -10.26 2.34 -14.01
N ASP A 42 -10.36 1.04 -14.32
CA ASP A 42 -9.20 0.21 -14.73
C ASP A 42 -8.45 0.79 -15.94
N GLN A 43 -9.17 1.42 -16.88
CA GLN A 43 -8.57 2.07 -18.05
C GLN A 43 -7.62 3.24 -17.70
N PHE A 44 -7.78 3.82 -16.52
CA PHE A 44 -6.98 4.94 -16.02
C PHE A 44 -6.07 4.52 -14.85
N ASP A 45 -6.06 3.23 -14.49
CA ASP A 45 -5.36 2.71 -13.31
C ASP A 45 -5.70 3.54 -12.04
N ARG A 46 -7.00 3.81 -11.81
CA ARG A 46 -7.48 4.68 -10.72
C ARG A 46 -8.71 4.14 -10.00
N VAL A 47 -8.87 4.60 -8.77
CA VAL A 47 -10.10 4.44 -7.97
C VAL A 47 -10.53 5.78 -7.39
N THR A 48 -11.83 6.04 -7.44
CA THR A 48 -12.46 7.26 -6.93
C THR A 48 -13.43 6.92 -5.79
N PHE A 49 -13.18 7.47 -4.61
CA PHE A 49 -14.06 7.40 -3.45
C PHE A 49 -14.88 8.68 -3.35
N THR A 50 -16.19 8.59 -3.51
CA THR A 50 -17.11 9.72 -3.34
C THR A 50 -17.64 9.75 -1.91
N LEU A 51 -17.59 10.92 -1.29
CA LEU A 51 -18.08 11.17 0.06
C LEU A 51 -19.42 11.90 0.03
N SER A 52 -20.25 11.69 1.05
CA SER A 52 -21.50 12.43 1.24
C SER A 52 -21.28 13.90 1.62
N GLU A 53 -20.14 14.20 2.22
CA GLU A 53 -19.78 15.50 2.75
C GLU A 53 -18.72 16.16 1.88
N THR A 54 -18.79 17.48 1.78
CA THR A 54 -17.75 18.29 1.13
C THR A 54 -16.56 18.44 2.08
N LEU A 55 -15.38 18.09 1.59
CA LEU A 55 -14.12 18.35 2.25
C LEU A 55 -13.67 19.78 1.95
N HIS A 56 -13.28 20.52 2.98
CA HIS A 56 -12.84 21.91 2.87
C HIS A 56 -11.31 22.02 2.91
N ILE A 57 -10.79 23.09 2.31
CA ILE A 57 -9.35 23.37 2.30
C ILE A 57 -8.79 23.40 3.73
N GLY A 58 -7.63 22.77 3.95
CA GLY A 58 -6.96 22.63 5.24
C GLY A 58 -7.51 21.52 6.13
N GLN A 59 -8.57 20.82 5.70
CA GLN A 59 -9.12 19.69 6.46
C GLN A 59 -8.20 18.47 6.35
N GLU A 60 -7.93 17.82 7.48
CA GLU A 60 -7.23 16.54 7.52
C GLU A 60 -8.21 15.37 7.41
N VAL A 61 -7.91 14.47 6.49
CA VAL A 61 -8.69 13.26 6.22
C VAL A 61 -7.79 12.03 6.28
N SER A 62 -8.31 10.94 6.83
CA SER A 62 -7.72 9.61 6.75
C SER A 62 -8.65 8.69 5.97
N LEU A 63 -8.07 7.93 5.05
CA LEU A 63 -8.77 6.92 4.25
C LEU A 63 -8.12 5.57 4.55
N LYS A 64 -8.92 4.65 5.09
CA LYS A 64 -8.57 3.25 5.25
C LYS A 64 -9.14 2.50 4.05
N VAL A 65 -8.26 1.85 3.30
CA VAL A 65 -8.61 1.02 2.14
C VAL A 65 -8.23 -0.41 2.46
N THR A 66 -9.19 -1.32 2.36
CA THR A 66 -8.96 -2.76 2.53
C THR A 66 -8.97 -3.43 1.17
N TYR A 67 -7.92 -4.16 0.84
CA TYR A 67 -7.71 -4.66 -0.52
C TYR A 67 -6.88 -5.96 -0.55
N SER A 68 -6.85 -6.61 -1.71
CA SER A 68 -6.01 -7.77 -2.02
C SER A 68 -5.31 -7.57 -3.37
N GLY A 69 -4.04 -7.91 -3.45
CA GLY A 69 -3.24 -7.89 -4.68
C GLY A 69 -2.56 -9.24 -4.93
N LYS A 70 -2.15 -9.48 -6.17
CA LYS A 70 -1.44 -10.71 -6.54
C LYS A 70 0.07 -10.50 -6.46
N ILE A 71 0.78 -11.42 -5.79
CA ILE A 71 2.23 -11.58 -5.96
C ILE A 71 2.46 -12.19 -7.34
N ASN A 72 3.10 -11.44 -8.23
CA ASN A 72 3.25 -11.83 -9.63
C ASN A 72 4.64 -12.45 -9.91
N ASP A 73 4.88 -12.85 -11.15
CA ASP A 73 6.11 -13.51 -11.63
C ASP A 73 6.94 -12.63 -12.57
N LYS A 74 6.59 -11.34 -12.68
CA LYS A 74 7.29 -10.33 -13.48
C LYS A 74 8.10 -9.44 -12.56
N LEU A 75 9.20 -8.87 -13.04
CA LEU A 75 10.06 -7.97 -12.25
C LEU A 75 9.43 -6.58 -12.06
N ASP A 76 8.18 -6.51 -11.64
CA ASP A 76 7.35 -5.31 -11.59
C ASP A 76 6.31 -5.38 -10.45
N GLY A 77 6.12 -4.28 -9.73
CA GLY A 77 5.30 -4.26 -8.52
C GLY A 77 5.81 -5.24 -7.47
N LEU A 78 4.94 -6.01 -6.83
CA LEU A 78 5.30 -7.06 -5.87
C LEU A 78 5.36 -8.43 -6.57
N TYR A 79 6.53 -9.05 -6.59
CA TYR A 79 6.76 -10.27 -7.35
C TYR A 79 7.58 -11.32 -6.60
N GLN A 80 7.43 -12.57 -7.03
CA GLN A 80 8.16 -13.70 -6.51
C GLN A 80 9.41 -13.98 -7.35
N THR A 81 10.53 -14.27 -6.70
CA THR A 81 11.78 -14.70 -7.33
C THR A 81 12.38 -15.89 -6.58
N THR A 82 13.33 -16.57 -7.20
CA THR A 82 14.07 -17.69 -6.60
C THR A 82 15.55 -17.37 -6.50
N TYR A 83 16.18 -17.76 -5.41
CA TYR A 83 17.63 -17.67 -5.21
C TYR A 83 18.16 -18.96 -4.60
N THR A 84 19.47 -19.18 -4.70
CA THR A 84 20.13 -20.34 -4.10
C THR A 84 20.75 -19.93 -2.78
N ASP A 85 20.49 -20.68 -1.72
CA ASP A 85 21.14 -20.44 -0.42
C ASP A 85 22.59 -20.94 -0.38
N SER A 86 23.30 -20.68 0.72
CA SER A 86 24.69 -21.11 0.91
C SER A 86 24.88 -22.62 0.90
N GLN A 87 23.81 -23.40 1.03
CA GLN A 87 23.80 -24.86 1.01
C GLN A 87 23.41 -25.42 -0.36
N GLY A 88 23.23 -24.56 -1.38
CA GLY A 88 22.85 -24.98 -2.72
C GLY A 88 21.36 -25.24 -2.90
N ASN A 89 20.51 -24.95 -1.90
CA ASN A 89 19.07 -25.21 -1.99
C ASN A 89 18.33 -24.01 -2.62
N PRO A 90 17.36 -24.26 -3.52
CA PRO A 90 16.50 -23.20 -4.02
C PRO A 90 15.61 -22.66 -2.89
N LYS A 91 15.51 -21.34 -2.82
CA LYS A 91 14.67 -20.57 -1.91
C LYS A 91 13.81 -19.59 -2.68
N ILE A 92 12.66 -19.27 -2.12
CA ILE A 92 11.72 -18.28 -2.66
C ILE A 92 11.90 -16.99 -1.88
N ALA A 93 11.93 -15.88 -2.62
CA ALA A 93 11.87 -14.52 -2.10
C ALA A 93 10.70 -13.79 -2.74
N VAL A 94 10.15 -12.83 -2.02
CA VAL A 94 9.23 -11.83 -2.58
C VAL A 94 10.00 -10.51 -2.61
N VAL A 95 9.83 -9.73 -3.67
CA VAL A 95 10.55 -8.47 -3.85
C VAL A 95 9.58 -7.45 -4.42
N SER A 96 9.72 -6.18 -4.04
CA SER A 96 9.01 -5.10 -4.72
C SER A 96 9.94 -4.32 -5.66
N LYS A 97 9.50 -4.05 -6.87
CA LYS A 97 10.07 -3.03 -7.77
C LYS A 97 8.97 -2.05 -8.15
N CYS A 98 9.01 -0.87 -7.53
CA CYS A 98 7.95 0.14 -7.66
C CYS A 98 8.23 1.17 -8.77
N GLU A 99 9.48 1.34 -9.18
CA GLU A 99 9.82 2.31 -10.23
C GLU A 99 9.48 1.78 -11.64
N PRO A 100 8.92 2.62 -12.52
CA PRO A 100 8.64 4.04 -12.30
C PRO A 100 7.25 4.34 -11.70
N MET A 101 6.27 3.45 -11.83
CA MET A 101 4.85 3.73 -11.49
C MET A 101 4.08 2.47 -11.04
N SER A 102 4.76 1.56 -10.36
CA SER A 102 4.24 0.24 -10.01
C SER A 102 3.87 0.11 -8.54
N ALA A 103 4.01 1.18 -7.74
CA ALA A 103 3.50 1.21 -6.37
C ALA A 103 1.98 1.00 -6.34
N ARG A 104 1.26 1.55 -7.34
CA ARG A 104 -0.19 1.35 -7.55
C ARG A 104 -0.64 -0.10 -7.72
N MET A 105 0.29 -1.02 -7.99
CA MET A 105 0.03 -2.47 -8.07
C MET A 105 0.16 -3.19 -6.71
N ILE A 106 0.74 -2.51 -5.71
CA ILE A 106 0.98 -3.03 -4.37
C ILE A 106 0.03 -2.39 -3.36
N VAL A 107 -0.28 -1.10 -3.55
CA VAL A 107 -1.13 -0.31 -2.66
C VAL A 107 -1.87 0.76 -3.45
N PRO A 108 -3.17 0.99 -3.22
CA PRO A 108 -3.87 2.15 -3.76
C PRO A 108 -3.28 3.44 -3.16
N CYS A 109 -2.64 4.28 -3.97
CA CYS A 109 -1.92 5.46 -3.48
C CYS A 109 -1.83 6.59 -4.52
N LEU A 110 -1.43 7.79 -4.08
CA LEU A 110 -0.93 8.83 -4.99
C LEU A 110 0.46 8.38 -5.44
N ASP A 111 0.60 8.07 -6.73
CA ASP A 111 1.75 7.34 -7.30
C ASP A 111 2.42 8.22 -8.35
N GLU A 112 2.67 9.45 -7.91
CA GLU A 112 3.39 10.48 -8.63
C GLU A 112 4.49 11.03 -7.70
N PRO A 113 5.69 11.32 -8.23
CA PRO A 113 6.87 11.65 -7.40
C PRO A 113 6.73 12.95 -6.60
N GLU A 114 5.82 13.84 -6.99
CA GLU A 114 5.53 15.06 -6.23
C GLU A 114 4.80 14.78 -4.90
N TYR A 115 4.12 13.64 -4.77
CA TYR A 115 3.32 13.30 -3.59
C TYR A 115 4.09 12.44 -2.58
N LYS A 116 5.05 13.07 -1.90
CA LYS A 116 5.82 12.41 -0.83
C LYS A 116 4.95 12.16 0.41
N ALA A 117 5.12 11.00 1.02
CA ALA A 117 4.45 10.62 2.26
C ALA A 117 5.33 9.70 3.12
N ILE A 118 5.04 9.69 4.42
CA ILE A 118 5.60 8.72 5.36
C ILE A 118 4.69 7.46 5.38
N TRP A 119 5.30 6.29 5.30
CA TRP A 119 4.72 4.97 5.10
C TRP A 119 5.01 4.08 6.29
N ASN A 120 4.02 3.88 7.14
CA ASN A 120 4.13 2.91 8.22
C ASN A 120 3.65 1.53 7.73
N VAL A 121 4.59 0.67 7.36
CA VAL A 121 4.39 -0.65 6.77
C VAL A 121 4.39 -1.71 7.84
N THR A 122 3.34 -2.52 7.86
CA THR A 122 3.31 -3.76 8.63
C THR A 122 3.43 -4.96 7.70
N ILE A 123 4.42 -5.83 7.92
CA ILE A 123 4.58 -7.05 7.11
C ILE A 123 4.30 -8.28 7.96
N ILE A 124 3.46 -9.17 7.43
CA ILE A 124 3.17 -10.50 7.97
C ILE A 124 3.70 -11.52 6.95
N HIS A 125 4.58 -12.42 7.40
CA HIS A 125 5.25 -13.38 6.53
C HIS A 125 5.37 -14.76 7.18
N PRO A 126 5.62 -15.84 6.40
CA PRO A 126 5.74 -17.19 6.94
C PRO A 126 6.82 -17.34 8.03
N ASN A 127 6.64 -18.32 8.91
CA ASN A 127 7.64 -18.59 9.94
C ASN A 127 8.96 -19.04 9.32
N GLY A 128 10.06 -18.54 9.88
CA GLY A 128 11.39 -18.78 9.32
C GLY A 128 11.59 -18.09 7.99
N THR A 129 11.00 -16.93 7.72
CA THR A 129 11.52 -16.00 6.72
C THR A 129 11.87 -14.68 7.41
N THR A 130 12.47 -13.74 6.69
CA THR A 130 12.81 -12.41 7.21
C THR A 130 12.18 -11.35 6.31
N ALA A 131 11.59 -10.33 6.92
CA ALA A 131 11.07 -9.16 6.22
C ALA A 131 12.07 -8.01 6.32
N ILE A 132 12.41 -7.41 5.19
CA ILE A 132 13.30 -6.25 5.12
C ILE A 132 12.57 -5.14 4.36
N ALA A 133 12.71 -3.93 4.86
CA ALA A 133 12.22 -2.75 4.19
C ALA A 133 13.19 -1.58 4.43
N ASN A 134 12.95 -0.44 3.78
CA ASN A 134 13.87 0.69 3.75
C ASN A 134 14.26 1.29 5.10
N ALA A 135 13.46 1.11 6.15
CA ALA A 135 13.72 1.66 7.48
C ALA A 135 13.88 0.57 8.54
N LEU A 136 14.46 0.95 9.68
CA LEU A 136 14.68 0.07 10.82
C LEU A 136 13.36 -0.54 11.32
N GLU A 137 13.43 -1.81 11.67
CA GLU A 137 12.33 -2.55 12.27
C GLU A 137 11.98 -1.95 13.64
N LEU A 138 10.73 -1.51 13.82
CA LEU A 138 10.32 -0.83 15.04
C LEU A 138 9.91 -1.81 16.15
N ASN A 139 9.39 -3.00 15.81
CA ASN A 139 8.94 -4.03 16.76
C ASN A 139 8.77 -5.42 16.11
N GLU A 140 9.22 -6.49 16.79
CA GLU A 140 8.86 -7.90 16.51
C GLU A 140 7.93 -8.44 17.61
N THR A 141 6.76 -8.99 17.26
CA THR A 141 5.90 -9.72 18.23
C THR A 141 5.93 -11.23 17.95
N ARG A 142 5.76 -12.15 18.90
CA ARG A 142 5.91 -13.62 18.68
C ARG A 142 4.85 -14.30 17.76
N SER A 143 3.99 -13.50 17.11
CA SER A 143 3.09 -13.84 15.98
C SER A 143 3.42 -13.01 14.69
N ARG A 144 4.61 -12.41 14.69
CA ARG A 144 5.32 -11.42 13.85
C ARG A 144 4.53 -10.60 12.82
N ARG A 145 3.86 -9.54 13.31
CA ARG A 145 3.76 -8.25 12.61
C ARG A 145 5.08 -7.50 12.77
N CYS A 146 5.70 -7.07 11.67
CA CYS A 146 6.84 -6.14 11.68
C CYS A 146 6.34 -4.76 11.27
N ASN A 147 6.40 -3.74 12.13
CA ASN A 147 6.00 -2.35 11.83
C ASN A 147 7.22 -1.49 11.43
N ILE A 148 7.14 -0.70 10.35
CA ILE A 148 8.28 0.02 9.76
C ILE A 148 7.80 1.38 9.21
N SER A 149 8.42 2.53 9.50
CA SER A 149 8.02 3.86 8.95
C SER A 149 8.94 4.35 7.81
N GLN A 150 8.46 4.86 6.66
CA GLN A 150 9.31 5.14 5.47
C GLN A 150 8.91 6.36 4.62
N GLU A 151 9.85 7.05 3.97
CA GLU A 151 9.55 7.85 2.77
C GLU A 151 10.04 7.04 1.55
N ASN A 152 9.11 6.63 0.67
CA ASN A 152 9.32 5.79 -0.53
C ASN A 152 9.60 4.30 -0.27
N ALA A 153 8.89 3.43 -1.00
CA ALA A 153 8.77 2.01 -0.70
C ALA A 153 9.59 1.11 -1.66
N HIS A 154 10.66 0.52 -1.13
CA HIS A 154 11.32 -0.70 -1.64
C HIS A 154 11.29 -1.74 -0.50
N PHE A 155 10.85 -2.95 -0.82
CA PHE A 155 10.68 -4.10 0.07
C PHE A 155 11.49 -5.28 -0.47
N LEU A 156 12.31 -5.87 0.39
CA LEU A 156 13.10 -7.06 0.09
C LEU A 156 12.72 -8.14 1.11
N PHE A 157 12.26 -9.31 0.65
CA PHE A 157 12.02 -10.45 1.53
C PHE A 157 13.10 -11.49 1.27
N GLY A 158 14.02 -11.69 2.22
CA GLY A 158 15.09 -12.67 2.10
C GLY A 158 15.67 -13.01 3.47
N ARG A 159 15.91 -14.30 3.74
CA ARG A 159 16.62 -14.75 4.94
C ARG A 159 18.06 -14.24 4.92
N CYS A 160 18.52 -13.69 6.04
CA CYS A 160 19.92 -13.82 6.45
C CYS A 160 20.15 -15.21 7.03
#